data_AF-A0A523IDF0-F1
#
_entry.id   AF-A0A523IDF0-F1
#
_cell.length_a   1.000
_cell.length_b   1.000
_cell.length_c   1.000
_cell.angle_alpha   90.00
_cell.angle_beta   90.00
_cell.angle_gamma   90.00
#
_symmetry.space_group_name_H-M   'P 1'
#
loop_
_entity.id
_entity.type
_entity.pdbx_description
1 polymer ?
#
loop_
_entity_poly.entity_id
_entity_poly.type
_entity_poly.pdbx_seq_one_letter_code
_entity_poly.pdbx_strand_id
1 'polypeptide(L)'
;MNAFLRILLAIAIIQCIGSFGFLQAEEPSRQVPDLRTRKTGSDWPTFLGPNGNSKSDETSVISLWPDSGLPIVWHKKIAEGYGAPSISKGRLFLFDQAGDQVRLTCLSSETGAEIWRFG
;
A
#
# COMPACT_ATOMS: atom_id res chain seq x y z
N MET A 1 4.34 -29.76 51.92
CA MET A 1 4.50 -29.05 50.64
C MET A 1 3.82 -27.68 50.78
N ASN A 2 4.61 -26.67 51.10
CA ASN A 2 4.14 -25.44 51.75
C ASN A 2 3.44 -24.49 50.79
N ALA A 3 2.44 -23.75 51.28
CA ALA A 3 1.65 -22.77 50.52
C ALA A 3 2.52 -21.77 49.74
N PHE A 4 3.72 -21.47 50.23
CA PHE A 4 4.74 -20.67 49.53
C PHE A 4 5.15 -21.23 48.16
N LEU A 5 5.30 -22.56 48.02
CA LEU A 5 5.68 -23.18 46.75
C LEU A 5 4.54 -23.11 45.72
N ARG A 6 3.28 -23.13 46.18
CA ARG A 6 2.10 -22.99 45.31
C ARG A 6 1.93 -21.54 44.81
N ILE A 7 2.24 -20.55 45.65
CA ILE A 7 2.19 -19.13 45.29
C ILE A 7 3.29 -18.80 44.27
N LEU A 8 4.51 -19.32 44.45
CA LEU A 8 5.61 -19.11 43.50
C LEU A 8 5.34 -19.73 42.13
N LEU A 9 4.74 -20.93 42.08
CA LEU A 9 4.33 -21.58 40.83
C LEU A 9 3.20 -20.81 40.12
N ALA A 10 2.23 -20.27 40.86
CA ALA A 10 1.15 -19.47 40.27
C ALA A 10 1.67 -18.15 39.67
N ILE A 11 2.62 -17.49 40.32
CA ILE A 11 3.23 -16.25 39.83
C ILE A 11 4.08 -16.50 38.57
N ALA A 12 4.83 -17.61 38.52
CA ALA A 12 5.61 -17.98 37.33
C ALA A 12 4.73 -18.24 36.09
N ILE A 13 3.55 -18.85 36.27
CA ILE A 13 2.59 -19.08 35.18
C ILE A 13 2.00 -17.75 34.68
N ILE A 14 1.68 -16.82 35.57
CA ILE A 14 1.16 -15.49 35.22
C ILE A 14 2.21 -14.68 34.44
N GLN A 15 3.49 -14.79 34.78
CA GLN A 15 4.58 -14.11 34.06
C GLN A 15 4.88 -14.74 32.69
N CYS A 16 4.70 -16.05 32.51
CA CYS A 16 4.80 -16.67 31.18
C CYS A 16 3.68 -16.24 30.22
N ILE A 17 2.48 -15.93 30.74
CA ILE A 17 1.36 -15.44 29.92
C ILE A 17 1.51 -13.94 29.62
N GLY A 18 2.08 -13.16 30.55
CA GLY A 18 2.24 -11.71 30.43
C GLY A 18 3.42 -11.24 29.55
N SER A 19 4.36 -12.12 29.19
CA SER A 19 5.49 -11.79 28.31
C SER A 19 5.30 -12.15 26.84
N PHE A 20 4.16 -12.76 26.48
CA PHE A 20 3.62 -12.63 25.12
C PHE A 20 3.02 -11.23 25.00
N GLY A 21 3.89 -10.22 25.09
CA GLY A 21 3.61 -8.93 24.49
C GLY A 21 3.12 -9.24 23.09
N PHE A 22 1.89 -8.84 22.80
CA PHE A 22 1.37 -8.78 21.45
C PHE A 22 2.47 -8.13 20.61
N LEU A 23 3.22 -8.94 19.87
CA LEU A 23 3.77 -8.50 18.60
C LEU A 23 2.53 -8.26 17.77
N GLN A 24 1.92 -7.09 17.93
CA GLN A 24 1.15 -6.51 16.86
C GLN A 24 2.16 -6.37 15.73
N ALA A 25 2.15 -7.35 14.84
CA ALA A 25 2.60 -7.15 13.48
C ALA A 25 1.82 -5.92 13.02
N GLU A 26 2.50 -4.80 12.97
CA GLU A 26 1.94 -3.56 12.46
C GLU A 26 1.76 -3.82 10.97
N GLU A 27 0.55 -4.21 10.57
CA GLU A 27 0.17 -4.42 9.17
C GLU A 27 0.51 -3.13 8.41
N PRO A 28 1.57 -3.12 7.58
CA PRO A 28 2.11 -1.90 6.99
C PRO A 28 1.15 -1.24 5.98
N SER A 29 0.03 -1.90 5.70
CA SER A 29 -1.01 -1.51 4.74
C SER A 29 -1.97 -0.43 5.24
N ARG A 30 -2.06 -0.13 6.54
CA ARG A 30 -3.25 0.59 7.05
C ARG A 30 -3.27 2.12 6.88
N GLN A 31 -2.14 2.81 6.70
CA GLN A 31 -2.14 4.28 6.71
C GLN A 31 -1.36 4.87 5.53
N VAL A 32 -1.99 4.93 4.35
CA VAL A 32 -1.49 5.75 3.25
C VAL A 32 -2.00 7.18 3.43
N PRO A 33 -1.10 8.18 3.61
CA PRO A 33 -1.49 9.58 3.80
C PRO A 33 -2.31 10.09 2.60
N ASP A 34 -3.19 11.07 2.84
CA ASP A 34 -3.92 11.73 1.74
C ASP A 34 -2.97 12.65 0.96
N LEU A 35 -2.44 12.12 -0.16
CA LEU A 35 -1.47 12.85 -0.98
C LEU A 35 -2.06 14.02 -1.78
N ARG A 36 -3.38 14.21 -1.80
CA ARG A 36 -4.00 15.41 -2.40
C ARG A 36 -3.68 16.70 -1.64
N THR A 37 -3.14 16.56 -0.43
CA THR A 37 -2.66 17.69 0.38
C THR A 37 -1.34 18.28 -0.14
N ARG A 38 -0.67 17.63 -1.10
CA ARG A 38 0.55 18.15 -1.73
C ARG A 38 0.25 19.43 -2.52
N LYS A 39 1.25 20.31 -2.59
CA LYS A 39 1.19 21.55 -3.38
C LYS A 39 1.36 21.31 -4.88
N THR A 40 1.88 20.16 -5.27
CA THR A 40 2.21 19.79 -6.65
C THR A 40 1.76 18.37 -6.95
N GLY A 41 1.53 18.11 -8.24
CA GLY A 41 0.96 16.86 -8.73
C GLY A 41 -0.56 16.83 -8.61
N SER A 42 -1.19 16.00 -9.45
CA SER A 42 -2.64 15.78 -9.42
C SER A 42 -2.98 14.29 -9.35
N ASP A 43 -4.12 13.97 -8.72
CA ASP A 43 -4.69 12.64 -8.80
C ASP A 43 -5.21 12.35 -10.23
N TRP A 44 -5.27 11.08 -10.60
CA TRP A 44 -5.86 10.62 -11.87
C TRP A 44 -7.07 9.71 -11.58
N PRO A 45 -8.21 10.27 -11.14
CA PRO A 45 -9.29 9.47 -10.55
C PRO A 45 -10.19 8.76 -11.58
N THR A 46 -10.24 9.28 -12.82
CA THR A 46 -11.20 8.84 -13.85
C THR A 46 -10.53 8.66 -15.21
N PHE A 47 -11.27 8.05 -16.15
CA PHE A 47 -10.84 7.90 -17.54
C PHE A 47 -10.53 9.27 -18.15
N LEU A 48 -9.39 9.35 -18.86
CA LEU A 48 -8.84 10.59 -19.42
C LEU A 48 -8.45 11.65 -18.36
N GLY A 49 -8.32 11.28 -17.09
CA GLY A 49 -7.73 12.11 -16.04
C GLY A 49 -8.68 13.12 -15.42
N PRO A 50 -8.17 13.99 -14.54
CA PRO A 50 -8.99 14.91 -13.73
C PRO A 50 -9.85 15.87 -14.59
N ASN A 51 -9.35 16.20 -15.79
CA ASN A 51 -10.00 17.12 -16.73
C ASN A 51 -10.66 16.40 -17.92
N GLY A 52 -10.68 15.06 -17.95
CA GLY A 52 -11.32 14.28 -19.00
C GLY A 52 -10.71 14.42 -20.40
N ASN A 53 -9.46 14.87 -20.50
CA ASN A 53 -8.80 15.25 -21.76
C ASN A 53 -7.45 14.54 -22.00
N SER A 54 -7.12 13.52 -21.21
CA SER A 54 -5.81 12.83 -21.16
C SER A 54 -4.62 13.75 -20.91
N LYS A 55 -4.91 14.90 -20.29
CA LYS A 55 -4.04 15.99 -19.83
C LYS A 55 -3.41 15.75 -18.46
N SER A 56 -2.10 15.84 -18.34
CA SER A 56 -1.43 16.16 -17.07
C SER A 56 -1.18 17.68 -17.02
N ASP A 57 -1.39 18.30 -15.86
CA ASP A 57 -1.16 19.74 -15.62
C ASP A 57 0.28 20.00 -15.10
N GLU A 58 1.05 18.93 -14.85
CA GLU A 58 2.42 18.99 -14.39
C GLU A 58 3.31 19.74 -15.41
N THR A 59 4.12 20.66 -14.88
CA THR A 59 5.09 21.45 -15.65
C THR A 59 6.51 21.09 -15.21
N SER A 60 7.52 21.55 -15.96
CA SER A 60 8.93 21.31 -15.65
C SER A 60 9.35 19.83 -15.70
N VAL A 61 8.68 19.04 -16.55
CA VAL A 61 9.08 17.65 -16.82
C VAL A 61 10.41 17.66 -17.58
N ILE A 62 11.35 16.82 -17.13
CA ILE A 62 12.63 16.64 -17.81
C ILE A 62 12.41 16.02 -19.20
N SER A 63 12.73 16.78 -20.25
CA SER A 63 12.60 16.35 -21.64
C SER A 63 13.81 15.55 -22.13
N LEU A 64 14.99 15.80 -21.55
CA LEU A 64 16.21 15.07 -21.84
C LEU A 64 16.52 14.11 -20.69
N TRP A 65 16.52 12.82 -21.00
CA TRP A 65 16.87 11.79 -20.02
C TRP A 65 18.39 11.62 -19.95
N PRO A 66 18.95 11.32 -18.76
CA PRO A 66 20.33 10.86 -18.67
C PRO A 66 20.55 9.59 -19.49
N ASP A 67 21.78 9.32 -19.94
CA ASP A 67 22.13 8.09 -20.67
C ASP A 67 21.81 6.82 -19.88
N SER A 68 21.86 6.89 -18.54
CA SER A 68 21.48 5.81 -17.62
C SER A 68 19.97 5.61 -17.46
N GLY A 69 19.14 6.49 -18.05
CA GLY A 69 17.70 6.55 -17.85
C GLY A 69 17.28 7.19 -16.52
N LEU A 70 15.96 7.26 -16.31
CA LEU A 70 15.36 7.70 -15.04
C LEU A 70 15.38 6.59 -13.99
N PRO A 71 15.51 6.92 -12.69
CA PRO A 71 15.39 5.92 -11.64
C PRO A 71 14.00 5.32 -11.62
N ILE A 72 13.92 3.99 -11.57
CA ILE A 72 12.67 3.27 -11.34
C ILE A 72 12.33 3.38 -9.85
N VAL A 73 11.23 4.08 -9.53
CA VAL A 73 10.78 4.25 -8.13
C VAL A 73 10.21 2.95 -7.55
N TRP A 74 9.46 2.19 -8.35
CA TRP A 74 8.99 0.85 -8.05
C TRP A 74 8.46 0.19 -9.33
N HIS A 75 8.37 -1.14 -9.31
CA HIS A 75 7.71 -1.93 -10.36
C HIS A 75 6.89 -3.07 -9.73
N LYS A 76 5.81 -3.49 -10.38
CA LYS A 76 4.99 -4.61 -9.90
C LYS A 76 4.58 -5.49 -11.07
N LYS A 77 4.73 -6.80 -10.92
CA LYS A 77 4.16 -7.78 -11.85
C LYS A 77 2.65 -7.85 -11.62
N ILE A 78 1.89 -7.73 -12.69
CA ILE A 78 0.42 -7.80 -12.70
C ILE A 78 -0.03 -8.97 -13.58
N ALA A 79 -1.30 -9.36 -13.49
CA ALA A 79 -1.92 -10.30 -14.43
C ALA A 79 -2.39 -9.55 -15.69
N GLU A 80 -3.15 -10.23 -16.56
CA GLU A 80 -3.65 -9.61 -17.80
C GLU A 80 -4.71 -8.56 -17.49
N GLY A 81 -4.68 -7.42 -18.17
CA GLY A 81 -5.64 -6.35 -17.95
C GLY A 81 -5.55 -5.28 -19.04
N TYR A 82 -6.70 -4.68 -19.35
CA TYR A 82 -6.82 -3.65 -20.40
C TYR A 82 -7.09 -2.25 -19.84
N GLY A 83 -7.28 -2.13 -18.52
CA GLY A 83 -7.60 -0.86 -17.87
C GLY A 83 -6.36 -0.10 -17.41
N ALA A 84 -6.35 1.22 -17.63
CA ALA A 84 -5.41 2.11 -16.94
C ALA A 84 -5.76 2.17 -15.44
N PRO A 85 -4.77 2.24 -14.54
CA PRO A 85 -5.05 2.40 -13.12
C PRO A 85 -5.62 3.79 -12.81
N SER A 86 -6.45 3.87 -11.77
CA SER A 86 -6.88 5.15 -11.20
C SER A 86 -6.07 5.49 -9.97
N ILE A 87 -5.76 6.76 -9.74
CA ILE A 87 -5.07 7.22 -8.53
C ILE A 87 -5.99 8.18 -7.78
N SER A 88 -6.19 7.91 -6.48
CA SER A 88 -6.83 8.89 -5.60
C SER A 88 -6.28 8.86 -4.19
N LYS A 89 -6.00 10.06 -3.65
CA LYS A 89 -5.51 10.26 -2.29
C LYS A 89 -4.22 9.47 -2.01
N GLY A 90 -3.35 9.26 -2.98
CA GLY A 90 -2.15 8.42 -2.82
C GLY A 90 -2.37 6.90 -2.86
N ARG A 91 -3.56 6.45 -3.23
CA ARG A 91 -3.85 5.06 -3.54
C ARG A 91 -3.95 4.86 -5.04
N LEU A 92 -3.35 3.80 -5.56
CA LEU A 92 -3.47 3.35 -6.93
C LEU A 92 -4.41 2.13 -6.96
N PHE A 93 -5.46 2.21 -7.77
CA PHE A 93 -6.47 1.18 -7.96
C PHE A 93 -6.21 0.51 -9.31
N LEU A 94 -5.88 -0.77 -9.27
CA LEU A 94 -5.53 -1.57 -10.44
C LEU A 94 -6.52 -2.71 -10.62
N PHE A 95 -7.02 -2.86 -11.84
CA PHE A 95 -7.86 -3.97 -12.25
C PHE A 95 -7.08 -4.92 -13.17
N ASP A 96 -7.05 -6.20 -12.83
CA ASP A 96 -6.45 -7.26 -13.64
C ASP A 96 -7.24 -8.58 -13.51
N GLN A 97 -6.99 -9.49 -14.44
CA GLN A 97 -7.56 -10.83 -14.48
C GLN A 97 -6.45 -11.87 -14.26
N ALA A 98 -6.49 -12.51 -13.09
CA ALA A 98 -5.57 -13.58 -12.70
C ALA A 98 -6.25 -14.94 -12.88
N GLY A 99 -6.03 -15.58 -14.04
CA GLY A 99 -6.76 -16.80 -14.41
C GLY A 99 -8.24 -16.50 -14.63
N ASP A 100 -9.11 -17.20 -13.91
CA ASP A 100 -10.56 -17.02 -13.99
C ASP A 100 -11.10 -15.94 -13.04
N GLN A 101 -10.23 -15.28 -12.26
CA GLN A 101 -10.61 -14.25 -11.31
C GLN A 101 -10.27 -12.85 -11.81
N VAL A 102 -11.31 -12.03 -11.87
CA VAL A 102 -11.20 -10.59 -12.06
C VAL A 102 -11.10 -9.92 -10.69
N ARG A 103 -10.06 -9.12 -10.47
CA ARG A 103 -9.79 -8.52 -9.17
C ARG A 103 -9.46 -7.04 -9.26
N LEU A 104 -9.77 -6.33 -8.18
CA LEU A 104 -9.36 -4.95 -7.93
C LEU A 104 -8.32 -4.96 -6.81
N THR A 105 -7.14 -4.44 -7.08
CA THR A 105 -6.05 -4.30 -6.11
C THR A 105 -5.83 -2.82 -5.80
N CYS A 106 -5.83 -2.48 -4.53
CA CYS A 106 -5.46 -1.15 -4.05
C CYS A 106 -4.02 -1.18 -3.56
N LEU A 107 -3.19 -0.29 -4.10
CA LEU A 107 -1.77 -0.17 -3.81
C LEU A 107 -1.47 1.23 -3.27
N SER A 108 -0.41 1.36 -2.47
CA SER A 108 0.22 2.66 -2.23
C SER A 108 0.81 3.17 -3.54
N SER A 109 0.45 4.39 -3.95
CA SER A 109 0.95 4.96 -5.22
C SER A 109 2.44 5.25 -5.21
N GLU A 110 3.04 5.43 -4.03
CA GLU A 110 4.46 5.79 -3.90
C GLU A 110 5.39 4.58 -3.82
N THR A 111 4.87 3.42 -3.43
CA THR A 111 5.70 2.23 -3.15
C THR A 111 5.26 0.98 -3.90
N GLY A 112 4.05 0.97 -4.47
CA GLY A 112 3.45 -0.23 -5.07
C GLY A 112 3.07 -1.32 -4.05
N ALA A 113 3.21 -1.03 -2.75
CA ALA A 113 2.83 -1.94 -1.66
C ALA A 113 1.31 -2.16 -1.66
N GLU A 114 0.89 -3.40 -1.47
CA GLU A 114 -0.54 -3.75 -1.45
C GLU A 114 -1.20 -3.30 -0.16
N ILE A 115 -2.35 -2.63 -0.30
CA ILE A 115 -3.17 -2.17 0.81
C ILE A 115 -4.30 -3.17 1.05
N TRP A 116 -5.04 -3.49 -0.02
CA TRP A 116 -6.11 -4.48 0.00
C TRP A 116 -6.40 -4.97 -1.42
N ARG A 117 -7.17 -6.06 -1.51
CA ARG A 117 -7.65 -6.63 -2.75
C ARG A 117 -9.10 -7.08 -2.59
N PHE A 118 -9.87 -6.98 -3.67
CA PHE A 118 -11.23 -7.48 -3.77
C PHE A 118 -11.41 -8.27 -5.07
N GLY A 119 -12.16 -9.37 -5.04
CA GLY A 119 -12.34 -10.31 -6.15
C GLY A 119 -11.89 -11.71 -5.81
#